data_AF-A0A8H6UZH5-F1
#
_entry.id   AF-A0A8H6UZH5-F1
#
_cell.length_a   1.000
_cell.length_b   1.000
_cell.length_c   1.000
_cell.angle_alpha   90.00
_cell.angle_beta   90.00
_cell.angle_gamma   90.00
#
_symmetry.space_group_name_H-M   'P 1'
#
loop_
_entity.id
_entity.type
_entity.pdbx_description
1 polymer ?
#
loop_
_entity_poly.entity_id
_entity_poly.type
_entity_poly.pdbx_seq_one_letter_code
_entity_poly.pdbx_strand_id
1 'polypeptide(L)'
;MLARYRPDLANIPSTNEKREGTQPILEAAGASVVDMDCVQVHPTGFVDSKDPAALVKILAAEMLRGEGGILLNGDGSRFVNELETRQHVVDAIVKSTCRMETSTRQWDVTLVLDESAAAAAGSHMDFYVWKGLMKKMTVGELGLTAVKTLQEYSDVVSGQKKDPFGRKSFGHWKLTEVMPEYEVYAGQVTPVIHFTMGGVVIDERSRVIGAEGTPIEGLWAAGEVTGGVHGQNRLGGSSLLECVVFGRIAGNEAAVWHKEHYSESSSVA
;
A
#
# COMPACT_ATOMS: atom_id res chain seq x y z
N MET A 1 -6.21 -15.60 9.67
CA MET A 1 -5.20 -15.64 8.59
C MET A 1 -3.87 -15.04 9.04
N LEU A 2 -3.75 -13.72 9.26
CA LEU A 2 -2.46 -13.09 9.61
C LEU A 2 -1.77 -13.72 10.83
N ALA A 3 -2.50 -14.00 11.91
CA ALA A 3 -1.93 -14.67 13.09
C ALA A 3 -1.31 -16.06 12.80
N ARG A 4 -1.77 -16.73 11.72
CA ARG A 4 -1.26 -18.05 11.29
C ARG A 4 -0.03 -17.92 10.39
N TYR A 5 -0.10 -17.04 9.39
CA TYR A 5 0.92 -16.97 8.33
C TYR A 5 1.96 -15.85 8.51
N ARG A 6 1.58 -14.75 9.18
CA ARG A 6 2.41 -13.56 9.42
C ARG A 6 2.22 -13.00 10.83
N PRO A 7 2.51 -13.79 11.88
CA PRO A 7 2.39 -13.32 13.27
C PRO A 7 3.32 -12.14 13.58
N ASP A 8 4.41 -11.99 12.82
CA ASP A 8 5.33 -10.84 12.87
C ASP A 8 4.66 -9.51 12.55
N LEU A 9 3.54 -9.51 11.81
CA LEU A 9 2.75 -8.33 11.48
C LEU A 9 1.70 -7.98 12.55
N ALA A 10 1.68 -8.69 13.68
CA ALA A 10 0.73 -8.41 14.76
C ALA A 10 0.77 -6.93 15.20
N ASN A 11 -0.42 -6.36 15.38
CA ASN A 11 -0.66 -4.97 15.78
C ASN A 11 -0.13 -3.89 14.84
N ILE A 12 0.38 -4.23 13.65
CA ILE A 12 0.60 -3.25 12.59
C ILE A 12 -0.77 -2.82 12.05
N PRO A 13 -1.03 -1.50 11.87
CA PRO A 13 -2.29 -1.01 11.34
C PRO A 13 -2.50 -1.48 9.89
N SER A 14 -3.74 -1.41 9.39
CA SER A 14 -4.10 -1.80 8.03
C SER A 14 -4.82 -0.67 7.31
N THR A 15 -4.78 -0.69 5.98
CA THR A 15 -5.69 0.13 5.16
C THR A 15 -7.06 -0.49 4.98
N ASN A 16 -7.24 -1.74 5.40
CA ASN A 16 -8.46 -2.50 5.23
C ASN A 16 -9.22 -2.58 6.56
N GLU A 17 -10.54 -2.53 6.47
CA GLU A 17 -11.40 -2.85 7.60
C GLU A 17 -11.23 -4.30 8.02
N LYS A 18 -11.47 -4.60 9.30
CA LYS A 18 -11.49 -5.98 9.78
C LYS A 18 -12.67 -6.71 9.15
N ARG A 19 -12.39 -7.63 8.24
CA ARG A 19 -13.36 -8.54 7.63
C ARG A 19 -12.87 -9.98 7.75
N GLU A 20 -13.80 -10.90 7.85
CA GLU A 20 -13.47 -12.33 7.79
C GLU A 20 -13.07 -12.68 6.36
N GLY A 21 -11.94 -13.36 6.21
CA GLY A 21 -11.49 -13.85 4.90
C GLY A 21 -12.31 -15.06 4.48
N THR A 22 -12.50 -15.24 3.17
CA THR A 22 -13.23 -16.39 2.60
C THR A 22 -12.35 -17.61 2.36
N GLN A 23 -11.04 -17.53 2.63
CA GLN A 23 -10.13 -18.67 2.47
C GLN A 23 -10.55 -19.91 3.28
N PRO A 24 -11.01 -19.80 4.56
CA PRO A 24 -11.41 -20.98 5.33
C PRO A 24 -12.57 -21.77 4.71
N ILE A 25 -13.57 -21.10 4.10
CA ILE A 25 -14.68 -21.81 3.44
C ILE A 25 -14.22 -22.47 2.14
N LEU A 26 -13.27 -21.89 1.43
CA LEU A 26 -12.69 -22.47 0.22
C LEU A 26 -11.76 -23.65 0.55
N GLU A 27 -10.92 -23.53 1.58
CA GLU A 27 -10.11 -24.64 2.11
C GLU A 27 -11.01 -25.80 2.56
N ALA A 28 -12.13 -25.51 3.23
CA ALA A 28 -13.12 -26.53 3.61
C ALA A 28 -13.81 -27.20 2.40
N ALA A 29 -13.90 -26.52 1.27
CA ALA A 29 -14.37 -27.07 -0.01
C ALA A 29 -13.27 -27.86 -0.76
N GLY A 30 -12.06 -27.98 -0.19
CA GLY A 30 -10.95 -28.73 -0.77
C GLY A 30 -9.98 -27.89 -1.61
N ALA A 31 -10.12 -26.56 -1.62
CA ALA A 31 -9.25 -25.67 -2.39
C ALA A 31 -7.81 -25.68 -1.86
N SER A 32 -6.84 -25.70 -2.78
CA SER A 32 -5.44 -25.42 -2.48
C SER A 32 -5.20 -23.93 -2.28
N VAL A 33 -4.25 -23.58 -1.41
CA VAL A 33 -3.78 -22.21 -1.19
C VAL A 33 -2.29 -22.08 -1.48
N VAL A 34 -1.86 -20.89 -1.89
CA VAL A 34 -0.47 -20.58 -2.24
C VAL A 34 -0.09 -19.20 -1.70
N ASP A 35 1.21 -18.99 -1.44
CA ASP A 35 1.80 -17.70 -1.05
C ASP A 35 1.15 -17.01 0.17
N MET A 36 0.56 -17.78 1.10
CA MET A 36 -0.25 -17.24 2.20
C MET A 36 0.53 -16.36 3.19
N ASP A 37 1.85 -16.48 3.23
CA ASP A 37 2.77 -15.64 4.00
C ASP A 37 3.20 -14.36 3.25
N CYS A 38 2.94 -14.29 1.95
CA CYS A 38 3.21 -13.15 1.10
C CYS A 38 2.15 -12.06 1.35
N VAL A 39 2.40 -11.26 2.39
CA VAL A 39 1.57 -10.12 2.79
C VAL A 39 2.36 -8.83 2.61
N GLN A 40 1.81 -7.91 1.83
CA GLN A 40 2.45 -6.64 1.53
C GLN A 40 2.08 -5.59 2.58
N VAL A 41 3.12 -4.94 3.08
CA VAL A 41 3.03 -3.74 3.91
C VAL A 41 3.34 -2.53 3.04
N HIS A 42 2.43 -1.56 3.01
CA HIS A 42 2.67 -0.27 2.38
C HIS A 42 3.41 0.65 3.35
N PRO A 43 4.45 1.39 2.94
CA PRO A 43 5.27 2.19 3.87
C PRO A 43 4.53 3.37 4.49
N THR A 44 3.47 3.86 3.83
CA THR A 44 2.81 5.11 4.21
C THR A 44 1.28 4.95 4.32
N GLY A 45 0.78 4.85 5.55
CA GLY A 45 -0.61 5.09 5.92
C GLY A 45 -0.68 6.20 6.97
N PHE A 46 -1.63 7.11 6.84
CA PHE A 46 -1.71 8.30 7.68
C PHE A 46 -2.05 7.96 9.13
N VAL A 47 -1.30 8.57 10.05
CA VAL A 47 -1.61 8.59 11.48
C VAL A 47 -2.43 9.85 11.76
N ASP A 48 -3.75 9.72 11.87
CA ASP A 48 -4.61 10.84 12.19
C ASP A 48 -4.39 11.27 13.65
N SER A 49 -4.08 12.55 13.86
CA SER A 49 -3.94 13.14 15.19
C SER A 49 -5.18 13.01 16.08
N LYS A 50 -6.37 12.84 15.50
CA LYS A 50 -7.64 12.67 16.23
C LYS A 50 -7.80 11.26 16.82
N ASP A 51 -7.24 10.26 16.15
CA ASP A 51 -7.18 8.88 16.64
C ASP A 51 -5.88 8.19 16.20
N PRO A 52 -4.75 8.51 16.86
CA PRO A 52 -3.44 7.99 16.45
C PRO A 52 -3.33 6.47 16.57
N ALA A 53 -4.12 5.87 17.46
CA ALA A 53 -4.11 4.43 17.74
C ALA A 53 -5.03 3.63 16.80
N ALA A 54 -5.76 4.28 15.89
CA ALA A 54 -6.62 3.60 14.92
C ALA A 54 -5.86 2.48 14.17
N LEU A 55 -6.41 1.27 14.23
CA LEU A 55 -5.90 0.12 13.49
C LEU A 55 -6.23 0.19 12.01
N VAL A 56 -7.25 0.94 11.60
CA VAL A 56 -7.56 1.21 10.20
C VAL A 56 -7.09 2.62 9.87
N LYS A 57 -6.21 2.75 8.88
CA LYS A 57 -5.59 4.02 8.49
C LYS A 57 -5.84 4.31 7.02
N ILE A 58 -6.01 5.59 6.68
CA ILE A 58 -6.12 6.02 5.29
C ILE A 58 -4.75 5.90 4.63
N LEU A 59 -4.71 5.24 3.47
CA LEU A 59 -3.49 5.10 2.69
C LEU A 59 -3.00 6.49 2.22
N ALA A 60 -1.72 6.79 2.49
CA ALA A 60 -1.02 7.86 1.80
C ALA A 60 -0.48 7.30 0.49
N ALA A 61 -1.08 7.71 -0.64
CA ALA A 61 -0.79 7.13 -1.94
C ALA A 61 0.70 7.20 -2.28
N GLU A 62 1.21 6.14 -2.92
CA GLU A 62 2.61 6.07 -3.40
C GLU A 62 2.99 7.23 -4.32
N MET A 63 2.00 7.76 -5.06
CA MET A 63 2.12 8.96 -5.86
C MET A 63 2.69 10.15 -5.07
N LEU A 64 2.34 10.35 -3.79
CA LEU A 64 2.86 11.49 -3.02
C LEU A 64 4.40 11.49 -2.94
N ARG A 65 5.01 10.30 -2.82
CA ARG A 65 6.48 10.14 -2.88
C ARG A 65 6.98 10.32 -4.31
N GLY A 66 6.25 9.78 -5.29
CA GLY A 66 6.52 9.92 -6.72
C GLY A 66 6.57 11.37 -7.21
N GLU A 67 5.65 12.22 -6.73
CA GLU A 67 5.56 13.65 -7.10
C GLU A 67 6.65 14.51 -6.45
N GLY A 68 7.52 13.93 -5.62
CA GLY A 68 8.65 14.63 -5.02
C GLY A 68 8.68 14.58 -3.50
N GLY A 69 7.66 13.99 -2.87
CA GLY A 69 7.61 13.87 -1.42
C GLY A 69 8.76 13.06 -0.83
N ILE A 70 9.16 13.43 0.38
CA ILE A 70 10.25 12.81 1.14
C ILE A 70 9.76 12.32 2.51
N LEU A 71 10.47 11.35 3.07
CA LEU A 71 10.19 10.84 4.41
C LEU A 71 11.26 11.34 5.38
N LEU A 72 10.82 11.96 6.47
CA LEU A 72 11.64 12.41 7.58
C LEU A 72 11.42 11.48 8.77
N ASN A 73 12.49 11.18 9.49
CA ASN A 73 12.41 10.57 10.82
C ASN A 73 11.96 11.62 11.86
N GLY A 74 11.76 11.20 13.11
CA GLY A 74 11.37 12.10 14.21
C GLY A 74 12.37 13.22 14.54
N ASP A 75 13.62 13.17 14.04
CA ASP A 75 14.59 14.26 14.18
C ASP A 75 14.59 15.25 13.00
N GLY A 76 13.85 14.97 11.93
CA GLY A 76 13.77 15.79 10.72
C GLY A 76 14.78 15.41 9.61
N SER A 77 15.54 14.33 9.77
CA SER A 77 16.48 13.81 8.75
C SER A 77 15.81 12.84 7.78
N ARG A 78 16.24 12.87 6.51
CA ARG A 78 15.94 11.79 5.56
C ARG A 78 16.74 10.54 5.91
N PHE A 79 16.22 9.36 5.56
CA PHE A 79 16.84 8.08 5.90
C PHE A 79 16.73 7.00 4.82
N VAL A 80 16.09 7.29 3.68
CA VAL A 80 15.83 6.30 2.62
C VAL A 80 15.61 6.97 1.26
N ASN A 81 15.84 6.22 0.18
CA ASN A 81 15.31 6.57 -1.13
C ASN A 81 13.82 6.20 -1.18
N GLU A 82 12.96 7.21 -1.24
CA GLU A 82 11.51 7.05 -1.11
C GLU A 82 10.86 6.36 -2.32
N LEU A 83 11.60 6.11 -3.39
CA LEU A 83 11.14 5.42 -4.60
C LEU A 83 11.62 3.96 -4.69
N GLU A 84 12.30 3.46 -3.66
CA GLU A 84 12.63 2.03 -3.56
C GLU A 84 11.39 1.15 -3.37
N THR A 85 11.60 -0.17 -3.43
CA THR A 85 10.54 -1.14 -3.16
C THR A 85 9.89 -0.91 -1.79
N ARG A 86 8.59 -1.21 -1.67
CA ARG A 86 7.84 -1.05 -0.41
C ARG A 86 8.52 -1.76 0.75
N GLN A 87 9.03 -2.96 0.53
CA GLN A 87 9.76 -3.72 1.55
C GLN A 87 10.99 -2.96 2.05
N HIS A 88 11.82 -2.45 1.13
CA HIS A 88 13.01 -1.69 1.50
C HIS A 88 12.69 -0.42 2.28
N VAL A 89 11.66 0.33 1.87
CA VAL A 89 11.21 1.53 2.58
C VAL A 89 10.67 1.20 3.97
N VAL A 90 9.89 0.12 4.10
CA VAL A 90 9.42 -0.37 5.40
C VAL A 90 10.57 -0.78 6.31
N ASP A 91 11.56 -1.53 5.80
CA ASP A 91 12.72 -1.95 6.56
C ASP A 91 13.55 -0.74 7.04
N ALA A 92 13.70 0.28 6.19
CA ALA A 92 14.36 1.53 6.55
C ALA A 92 13.60 2.30 7.64
N ILE A 93 12.27 2.34 7.58
CA ILE A 93 11.44 2.93 8.65
C ILE A 93 11.69 2.18 9.97
N VAL A 94 11.53 0.85 9.96
CA VAL A 94 11.66 0.03 11.18
C VAL A 94 13.05 0.16 11.81
N LYS A 95 14.10 0.29 10.99
CA LYS A 95 15.48 0.37 11.44
C LYS A 95 15.88 1.77 11.91
N SER A 96 15.42 2.81 11.22
CA SER A 96 15.98 4.16 11.35
C SER A 96 15.09 5.14 12.10
N THR A 97 13.86 4.74 12.49
CA THR A 97 12.93 5.63 13.19
C THR A 97 12.40 5.04 14.48
N CYS A 98 11.96 5.92 15.38
CA CYS A 98 11.46 5.54 16.70
C CYS A 98 10.02 5.01 16.62
N ARG A 99 9.72 4.03 17.48
CA ARG A 99 8.35 3.58 17.69
C ARG A 99 7.57 4.66 18.42
N MET A 100 6.31 4.88 18.04
CA MET A 100 5.41 5.75 18.79
C MET A 100 4.85 5.01 20.01
N GLU A 101 4.64 5.75 21.10
CA GLU A 101 4.02 5.24 22.34
C GLU A 101 2.50 5.11 22.19
N THR A 102 2.06 4.16 21.36
CA THR A 102 0.64 3.82 21.17
C THR A 102 0.43 2.29 21.25
N SER A 103 -0.82 1.87 21.46
CA SER A 103 -1.17 0.45 21.46
C SER A 103 -0.96 -0.22 20.10
N THR A 104 -1.09 0.56 19.03
CA THR A 104 -0.85 0.16 17.64
C THR A 104 0.65 0.22 17.34
N ARG A 105 1.19 -0.80 16.68
CA ARG A 105 2.62 -0.85 16.33
C ARG A 105 2.87 0.06 15.13
N GLN A 106 3.35 1.27 15.43
CA GLN A 106 3.61 2.32 14.45
C GLN A 106 4.88 3.13 14.80
N TRP A 107 5.37 3.87 13.82
CA TRP A 107 6.64 4.60 13.83
C TRP A 107 6.45 6.08 13.59
N ASP A 108 7.38 6.86 14.13
CA ASP A 108 7.43 8.31 13.98
C ASP A 108 8.08 8.68 12.64
N VAL A 109 7.25 8.93 11.63
CA VAL A 109 7.66 9.27 10.27
C VAL A 109 6.77 10.40 9.76
N THR A 110 7.39 11.45 9.23
CA THR A 110 6.70 12.56 8.60
C THR A 110 6.90 12.52 7.08
N LEU A 111 5.81 12.51 6.32
CA LEU A 111 5.82 12.72 4.89
C LEU A 111 5.76 14.23 4.61
N VAL A 112 6.67 14.75 3.79
CA VAL A 112 6.76 16.17 3.45
C VAL A 112 6.74 16.37 1.93
N LEU A 113 5.96 17.34 1.46
CA LEU A 113 5.91 17.81 0.07
C LEU A 113 6.06 19.33 0.05
N ASP A 114 6.78 19.86 -0.94
CA ASP A 114 6.73 21.28 -1.23
C ASP A 114 5.42 21.66 -1.97
N GLU A 115 5.17 22.96 -2.14
CA GLU A 115 3.95 23.45 -2.81
C GLU A 115 3.78 22.87 -4.21
N SER A 116 4.87 22.68 -4.97
CA SER A 116 4.80 22.21 -6.35
C SER A 116 4.51 20.71 -6.45
N ALA A 117 5.13 19.88 -5.62
CA ALA A 117 4.82 18.46 -5.50
C ALA A 117 3.39 18.24 -4.96
N ALA A 118 2.96 19.05 -3.99
CA ALA A 118 1.60 19.01 -3.47
C ALA A 118 0.56 19.39 -4.53
N ALA A 119 0.83 20.41 -5.34
CA ALA A 119 -0.04 20.80 -6.45
C ALA A 119 -0.13 19.71 -7.54
N ALA A 120 0.97 19.02 -7.84
CA ALA A 120 0.98 17.92 -8.80
C ALA A 120 0.14 16.72 -8.34
N ALA A 121 0.02 16.50 -7.03
CA ALA A 121 -0.85 15.48 -6.45
C ALA A 121 -2.36 15.78 -6.61
N GLY A 122 -2.72 17.01 -6.96
CA GLY A 122 -4.08 17.42 -7.33
C GLY A 122 -5.15 17.05 -6.30
N SER A 123 -6.25 16.46 -6.76
CA SER A 123 -7.42 16.12 -5.93
C SER A 123 -7.12 15.16 -4.78
N HIS A 124 -6.04 14.38 -4.86
CA HIS A 124 -5.60 13.56 -3.73
C HIS A 124 -5.14 14.45 -2.56
N MET A 125 -4.37 15.50 -2.85
CA MET A 125 -3.91 16.44 -1.82
C MET A 125 -5.09 17.18 -1.20
N ASP A 126 -6.04 17.66 -2.01
CA ASP A 126 -7.27 18.31 -1.53
C ASP A 126 -8.03 17.42 -0.53
N PHE A 127 -8.17 16.14 -0.85
CA PHE A 127 -8.79 15.16 0.03
C PHE A 127 -8.03 14.99 1.35
N TYR A 128 -6.70 14.85 1.30
CA TYR A 128 -5.89 14.66 2.51
C TYR A 128 -5.86 15.91 3.40
N VAL A 129 -5.83 17.11 2.81
CA VAL A 129 -5.92 18.38 3.53
C VAL A 129 -7.31 18.54 4.15
N TRP A 130 -8.38 18.27 3.39
CA TRP A 130 -9.76 18.30 3.92
C TRP A 130 -9.96 17.34 5.10
N LYS A 131 -9.36 16.15 5.05
CA LYS A 131 -9.38 15.19 6.17
C LYS A 131 -8.51 15.62 7.36
N GLY A 132 -7.58 16.56 7.16
CA GLY A 132 -6.60 17.00 8.15
C GLY A 132 -5.41 16.04 8.31
N LEU A 133 -5.18 15.17 7.33
CA LEU A 133 -4.08 14.19 7.31
C LEU A 133 -2.78 14.78 6.76
N MET A 134 -2.91 15.74 5.85
CA MET A 134 -1.83 16.62 5.40
C MET A 134 -2.17 18.04 5.85
N LYS A 135 -1.18 18.79 6.33
CA LYS A 135 -1.36 20.16 6.81
C LYS A 135 -0.30 21.06 6.18
N LYS A 136 -0.73 22.26 5.80
CA LYS A 136 0.20 23.33 5.44
C LYS A 136 0.82 23.89 6.72
N MET A 137 2.14 23.99 6.74
CA MET A 137 2.91 24.49 7.88
C MET A 137 4.25 25.05 7.40
N THR A 138 4.92 25.81 8.26
CA THR A 138 6.26 26.32 7.97
C THR A 138 7.33 25.23 8.14
N VAL A 139 8.42 25.30 7.39
CA VAL A 139 9.54 24.36 7.55
C VAL A 139 10.15 24.47 8.96
N GLY A 140 10.14 25.65 9.56
CA GLY A 140 10.61 25.88 10.94
C GLY A 140 9.84 25.06 11.98
N GLU A 141 8.55 24.81 11.77
CA GLU A 141 7.74 23.96 12.64
C GLU A 141 8.12 22.47 12.56
N LEU A 142 8.79 22.03 11.49
CA LEU A 142 9.38 20.68 11.37
C LEU A 142 10.72 20.55 12.11
N GLY A 143 11.28 21.66 12.59
CA GLY A 143 12.53 21.71 13.35
C GLY A 143 13.75 22.07 12.51
N LEU A 144 14.82 22.50 13.20
CA LEU A 144 16.04 23.02 12.56
C LEU A 144 16.78 21.99 11.70
N THR A 145 16.72 20.71 12.06
CA THR A 145 17.28 19.64 11.24
C THR A 145 16.50 19.49 9.94
N ALA A 146 15.16 19.56 9.99
CA ALA A 146 14.33 19.48 8.79
C ALA A 146 14.63 20.63 7.81
N VAL A 147 14.88 21.86 8.30
CA VAL A 147 15.32 22.99 7.46
C VAL A 147 16.57 22.61 6.65
N LYS A 148 17.58 22.04 7.31
CA LYS A 148 18.82 21.60 6.65
C LYS A 148 18.58 20.45 5.67
N THR A 149 17.79 19.47 6.07
CA THR A 149 17.43 18.32 5.24
C THR A 149 16.71 18.73 3.96
N LEU A 150 15.75 19.65 4.06
CA LEU A 150 15.02 20.16 2.90
C LEU A 150 15.95 20.96 1.99
N GLN A 151 16.87 21.76 2.54
CA GLN A 151 17.89 22.44 1.74
C GLN A 151 18.77 21.44 0.98
N GLU A 152 19.25 20.40 1.66
CA GLU A 152 20.07 19.36 1.02
C GLU A 152 19.31 18.63 -0.09
N TYR A 153 18.02 18.33 0.15
CA TYR A 153 17.18 17.74 -0.88
C TYR A 153 16.99 18.69 -2.07
N SER A 154 16.73 19.98 -1.85
CA SER A 154 16.65 20.98 -2.92
C SER A 154 17.97 21.13 -3.71
N ASP A 155 19.12 21.05 -3.05
CA ASP A 155 20.43 21.03 -3.72
C ASP A 155 20.59 19.79 -4.61
N VAL A 156 20.06 18.64 -4.16
CA VAL A 156 20.05 17.39 -4.94
C VAL A 156 19.12 17.51 -6.15
N VAL A 157 17.90 18.00 -5.96
CA VAL A 157 16.90 18.18 -7.04
C VAL A 157 17.42 19.14 -8.12
N SER A 158 18.15 20.20 -7.72
CA SER A 158 18.77 21.15 -8.65
C SER A 158 20.05 20.65 -9.33
N GLY A 159 20.53 19.45 -8.96
CA GLY A 159 21.73 18.84 -9.53
C GLY A 159 23.05 19.35 -8.95
N GLN A 160 23.01 20.18 -7.90
CA GLN A 160 24.19 20.68 -7.20
C GLN A 160 24.87 19.59 -6.35
N LYS A 161 24.08 18.63 -5.85
CA LYS A 161 24.54 17.49 -5.06
C LYS A 161 24.02 16.17 -5.61
N LYS A 162 24.70 15.08 -5.27
CA LYS A 162 24.18 13.72 -5.50
C LYS A 162 23.28 13.32 -4.34
N ASP A 163 22.20 12.60 -4.63
CA ASP A 163 21.31 12.09 -3.58
C ASP A 163 22.06 11.07 -2.71
N PRO A 164 22.10 11.25 -1.38
CA PRO A 164 22.82 10.35 -0.48
C PRO A 164 22.23 8.94 -0.42
N PHE A 165 20.97 8.75 -0.83
CA PHE A 165 20.28 7.46 -0.86
C PHE A 165 20.15 6.88 -2.27
N GLY A 166 20.72 7.53 -3.29
CA GLY A 166 20.70 7.06 -4.67
C GLY A 166 19.40 7.32 -5.44
N ARG A 167 18.50 8.18 -4.93
CA ARG A 167 17.27 8.59 -5.64
C ARG A 167 17.63 9.30 -6.96
N LYS A 168 16.93 8.95 -8.04
CA LYS A 168 17.19 9.46 -9.41
C LYS A 168 16.06 10.27 -10.03
N SER A 169 14.87 10.23 -9.45
CA SER A 169 13.69 10.97 -9.92
C SER A 169 13.09 11.75 -8.75
N PHE A 170 12.75 13.01 -8.98
CA PHE A 170 12.37 13.97 -7.95
C PHE A 170 10.98 14.58 -8.14
N GLY A 171 10.21 14.06 -9.11
CA GLY A 171 8.86 14.52 -9.41
C GLY A 171 8.81 16.01 -9.71
N HIS A 172 7.94 16.72 -9.00
CA HIS A 172 7.64 18.14 -9.18
C HIS A 172 8.15 19.02 -8.04
N TRP A 173 9.11 18.54 -7.24
CA TRP A 173 9.75 19.38 -6.23
C TRP A 173 10.46 20.58 -6.88
N LYS A 174 10.16 21.80 -6.42
CA LYS A 174 10.71 23.06 -6.92
C LYS A 174 11.19 24.02 -5.84
N LEU A 175 10.98 23.73 -4.56
CA LEU A 175 11.48 24.57 -3.48
C LEU A 175 13.00 24.73 -3.59
N THR A 176 13.46 25.98 -3.54
CA THR A 176 14.87 26.37 -3.54
C THR A 176 15.14 27.29 -2.37
N GLU A 177 16.38 27.37 -1.90
CA GLU A 177 16.82 28.29 -0.83
C GLU A 177 15.94 28.21 0.42
N VAL A 178 15.92 27.06 1.11
CA VAL A 178 15.01 26.74 2.20
C VAL A 178 15.29 27.59 3.45
N MET A 179 14.37 28.52 3.72
CA MET A 179 14.23 29.29 4.97
C MET A 179 13.12 28.72 5.88
N PRO A 180 13.19 28.91 7.21
CA PRO A 180 12.21 28.42 8.17
C PRO A 180 10.76 28.85 7.91
N GLU A 181 10.55 30.02 7.32
CA GLU A 181 9.24 30.63 7.05
C GLU A 181 8.54 30.08 5.80
N TYR A 182 9.23 29.32 4.93
CA TYR A 182 8.57 28.74 3.77
C TYR A 182 7.54 27.71 4.19
N GLU A 183 6.45 27.66 3.44
CA GLU A 183 5.39 26.71 3.67
C GLU A 183 5.62 25.41 2.89
N VAL A 184 5.31 24.30 3.55
CA VAL A 184 5.29 22.94 3.00
C VAL A 184 4.04 22.23 3.48
N TYR A 185 3.71 21.10 2.85
CA TYR A 185 2.68 20.19 3.33
C TYR A 185 3.32 19.02 4.06
N ALA A 186 2.89 18.75 5.28
CA ALA A 186 3.38 17.62 6.06
C ALA A 186 2.24 16.80 6.67
N GLY A 187 2.48 15.49 6.81
CA GLY A 187 1.55 14.56 7.42
C GLY A 187 2.27 13.37 8.07
N GLN A 188 1.76 12.92 9.21
CA GLN A 188 2.33 11.78 9.91
C GLN A 188 1.93 10.49 9.22
N VAL A 189 2.88 9.61 8.93
CA VAL A 189 2.65 8.34 8.22
C VAL A 189 3.33 7.18 8.93
N THR A 190 2.89 5.96 8.63
CA THR A 190 3.48 4.76 9.19
C THR A 190 3.24 3.53 8.29
N PRO A 191 4.04 2.45 8.39
CA PRO A 191 3.77 1.21 7.70
C PRO A 191 2.40 0.62 8.01
N VAL A 192 1.68 0.18 6.98
CA VAL A 192 0.32 -0.39 7.08
C VAL A 192 0.19 -1.67 6.27
N ILE A 193 -0.43 -2.71 6.82
CA ILE A 193 -0.81 -3.92 6.10
C ILE A 193 -1.81 -3.54 5.02
N HIS A 194 -1.53 -3.90 3.77
CA HIS A 194 -2.26 -3.35 2.63
C HIS A 194 -2.89 -4.40 1.72
N PHE A 195 -2.17 -5.49 1.42
CA PHE A 195 -2.64 -6.48 0.44
C PHE A 195 -2.10 -7.88 0.77
N THR A 196 -2.88 -8.92 0.52
CA THR A 196 -2.46 -10.32 0.67
C THR A 196 -2.29 -10.94 -0.71
N MET A 197 -1.06 -11.26 -1.10
CA MET A 197 -0.78 -11.84 -2.43
C MET A 197 -1.12 -13.33 -2.49
N GLY A 198 -1.09 -14.00 -1.34
CA GLY A 198 -1.54 -15.37 -1.22
C GLY A 198 -3.04 -15.53 -1.19
N GLY A 199 -3.50 -16.70 -1.61
CA GLY A 199 -4.91 -17.03 -1.70
C GLY A 199 -5.13 -18.40 -2.31
N VAL A 200 -6.36 -18.66 -2.75
CA VAL A 200 -6.68 -19.92 -3.42
C VAL A 200 -6.02 -20.01 -4.79
N VAL A 201 -5.55 -21.21 -5.14
CA VAL A 201 -4.94 -21.46 -6.44
C VAL A 201 -6.04 -21.49 -7.51
N ILE A 202 -5.81 -20.78 -8.61
CA ILE A 202 -6.65 -20.81 -9.80
C ILE A 202 -5.83 -21.14 -11.04
N ASP A 203 -6.47 -21.69 -12.06
CA ASP A 203 -5.89 -21.74 -13.41
C ASP A 203 -6.25 -20.52 -14.26
N GLU A 204 -5.80 -20.50 -15.52
CA GLU A 204 -6.05 -19.43 -16.49
C GLU A 204 -7.55 -19.23 -16.80
N ARG A 205 -8.41 -20.19 -16.44
CA ARG A 205 -9.87 -20.11 -16.56
C ARG A 205 -10.55 -19.73 -15.23
N SER A 206 -9.78 -19.26 -14.25
CA SER A 206 -10.26 -18.89 -12.91
C SER A 206 -10.91 -20.05 -12.14
N ARG A 207 -10.69 -21.30 -12.53
CA ARG A 207 -11.22 -22.46 -11.81
C ARG A 207 -10.37 -22.70 -10.57
N VAL A 208 -11.01 -22.91 -9.43
CA VAL A 208 -10.28 -23.18 -8.18
C VAL A 208 -9.67 -24.57 -8.24
N ILE A 209 -8.38 -24.66 -7.95
CA ILE A 209 -7.62 -25.91 -7.98
C ILE A 209 -7.65 -26.57 -6.60
N GLY A 210 -8.07 -27.83 -6.55
CA GLY A 210 -8.12 -28.62 -5.33
C GLY A 210 -6.77 -29.20 -4.92
N ALA A 211 -6.75 -29.91 -3.79
CA ALA A 211 -5.54 -30.54 -3.24
C ALA A 211 -4.87 -31.56 -4.17
N GLU A 212 -5.65 -32.21 -5.04
CA GLU A 212 -5.15 -33.20 -6.02
C GLU A 212 -4.60 -32.54 -7.31
N GLY A 213 -4.58 -31.21 -7.38
CA GLY A 213 -4.12 -30.48 -8.56
C GLY A 213 -5.15 -30.41 -9.70
N THR A 214 -6.37 -30.89 -9.47
CA THR A 214 -7.48 -30.82 -10.42
C THR A 214 -8.45 -29.69 -10.06
N PRO A 215 -9.13 -29.07 -11.03
CA PRO A 215 -10.20 -28.11 -10.77
C PRO A 215 -11.32 -28.71 -9.90
N ILE A 216 -11.82 -27.93 -8.94
CA ILE A 216 -13.04 -28.25 -8.19
C ILE A 216 -14.24 -27.88 -9.06
N GLU A 217 -15.10 -28.86 -9.34
CA GLU A 217 -16.27 -28.66 -10.20
C GLU A 217 -17.22 -27.59 -9.61
N GLY A 218 -17.68 -26.69 -10.47
CA GLY A 218 -18.60 -25.63 -10.07
C GLY A 218 -17.99 -24.49 -9.23
N LEU A 219 -16.66 -24.43 -9.06
CA LEU A 219 -16.01 -23.42 -8.21
C LEU A 219 -15.00 -22.55 -8.98
N TRP A 220 -15.24 -21.23 -8.98
CA TRP A 220 -14.36 -20.21 -9.54
C TRP A 220 -14.03 -19.15 -8.50
N ALA A 221 -12.88 -18.49 -8.65
CA ALA A 221 -12.46 -17.40 -7.79
C ALA A 221 -11.74 -16.31 -8.60
N ALA A 222 -11.83 -15.05 -8.14
CA ALA A 222 -11.18 -13.92 -8.77
C ALA A 222 -10.89 -12.79 -7.77
N GLY A 223 -9.83 -12.02 -8.03
CA GLY A 223 -9.39 -10.90 -7.18
C GLY A 223 -8.52 -11.36 -6.01
N GLU A 224 -8.39 -10.52 -4.98
CA GLU A 224 -7.46 -10.72 -3.85
C GLU A 224 -7.71 -12.01 -3.02
N VAL A 225 -8.81 -12.73 -3.25
CA VAL A 225 -9.00 -14.07 -2.67
C VAL A 225 -8.07 -15.12 -3.30
N THR A 226 -7.54 -14.86 -4.50
CA THR A 226 -6.70 -15.78 -5.27
C THR A 226 -5.21 -15.55 -5.02
N GLY A 227 -4.41 -16.61 -5.14
CA GLY A 227 -2.95 -16.57 -5.03
C GLY A 227 -2.24 -16.85 -6.35
N GLY A 228 -0.94 -16.54 -6.41
CA GLY A 228 -0.05 -16.85 -7.55
C GLY A 228 0.08 -15.75 -8.60
N VAL A 229 -0.90 -14.84 -8.73
CA VAL A 229 -0.87 -13.75 -9.74
C VAL A 229 0.25 -12.75 -9.48
N HIS A 230 0.49 -12.40 -8.21
CA HIS A 230 1.45 -11.36 -7.82
C HIS A 230 2.76 -11.90 -7.23
N GLY A 231 2.85 -13.22 -7.05
CA GLY A 231 3.93 -13.89 -6.32
C GLY A 231 4.23 -13.20 -4.98
N GLN A 232 5.50 -12.91 -4.71
CA GLN A 232 5.93 -12.37 -3.42
C GLN A 232 5.67 -10.87 -3.23
N ASN A 233 5.44 -10.10 -4.31
CA ASN A 233 5.28 -8.65 -4.19
C ASN A 233 4.44 -8.07 -5.32
N ARG A 234 3.25 -7.58 -4.96
CA ARG A 234 2.34 -6.91 -5.88
C ARG A 234 2.86 -5.54 -6.32
N LEU A 235 2.86 -5.29 -7.63
CA LEU A 235 3.14 -3.97 -8.20
C LEU A 235 1.98 -2.98 -8.01
N GLY A 236 2.29 -1.68 -7.87
CA GLY A 236 1.26 -0.64 -7.83
C GLY A 236 0.36 -0.69 -9.06
N GLY A 237 -0.97 -0.64 -8.85
CA GLY A 237 -1.96 -0.65 -9.94
C GLY A 237 -2.36 -2.02 -10.50
N SER A 238 -1.66 -3.12 -10.19
CA SER A 238 -1.97 -4.43 -10.80
C SER A 238 -3.20 -5.15 -10.22
N SER A 239 -3.60 -4.89 -8.97
CA SER A 239 -4.73 -5.61 -8.33
C SER A 239 -6.08 -5.28 -8.95
N LEU A 240 -6.34 -4.03 -9.32
CA LEU A 240 -7.59 -3.68 -9.99
C LEU A 240 -7.69 -4.34 -11.37
N LEU A 241 -6.56 -4.44 -12.07
CA LEU A 241 -6.49 -5.14 -13.35
C LEU A 241 -6.77 -6.65 -13.17
N GLU A 242 -6.19 -7.28 -12.15
CA GLU A 242 -6.50 -8.67 -11.78
C GLU A 242 -8.01 -8.87 -11.55
N CYS A 243 -8.63 -8.03 -10.72
CA CYS A 243 -10.07 -8.12 -10.45
C CYS A 243 -10.90 -8.04 -11.74
N VAL A 244 -10.55 -7.14 -12.67
CA VAL A 244 -11.29 -6.99 -13.94
C VAL A 244 -11.07 -8.18 -14.86
N VAL A 245 -9.82 -8.66 -15.00
CA VAL A 245 -9.49 -9.75 -15.92
C VAL A 245 -10.06 -11.07 -15.41
N PHE A 246 -9.69 -11.49 -14.20
CA PHE A 246 -10.13 -12.78 -13.65
C PHE A 246 -11.60 -12.75 -13.26
N GLY A 247 -12.15 -11.59 -12.85
CA GLY A 247 -13.58 -11.46 -12.60
C GLY A 247 -14.43 -11.71 -13.86
N ARG A 248 -13.97 -11.20 -15.01
CA ARG A 248 -14.62 -11.45 -16.30
C ARG A 248 -14.50 -12.91 -16.73
N ILE A 249 -13.33 -13.51 -16.55
CA ILE A 249 -13.10 -14.92 -16.88
C ILE A 249 -13.98 -15.82 -16.01
N ALA A 250 -13.92 -15.68 -14.68
CA ALA A 250 -14.72 -16.44 -13.74
C ALA A 250 -16.22 -16.32 -14.03
N GLY A 251 -16.72 -15.11 -14.30
CA GLY A 251 -18.13 -14.89 -14.63
C GLY A 251 -18.56 -15.58 -15.94
N ASN A 252 -17.72 -15.54 -16.98
CA ASN A 252 -18.01 -16.19 -18.24
C ASN A 252 -17.99 -17.72 -18.12
N GLU A 253 -16.97 -18.29 -17.47
CA GLU A 253 -16.84 -19.73 -17.30
C GLU A 253 -17.97 -20.30 -16.44
N ALA A 254 -18.35 -19.61 -15.36
CA ALA A 254 -19.50 -19.99 -14.54
C ALA A 254 -20.82 -19.95 -15.33
N ALA A 255 -21.00 -18.96 -16.22
CA ALA A 255 -22.19 -18.87 -17.07
C ALA A 255 -22.24 -19.95 -18.15
N VAL A 256 -21.11 -20.32 -18.74
CA VAL A 256 -20.99 -21.45 -19.67
C VAL A 256 -21.34 -22.75 -18.96
N TRP A 257 -20.74 -22.99 -17.80
CA TRP A 257 -21.02 -24.18 -16.98
C TRP A 257 -22.51 -24.30 -16.64
N HIS A 258 -23.15 -23.19 -16.22
CA HIS A 258 -24.57 -23.19 -15.92
C HIS A 258 -25.41 -23.63 -17.12
N LYS A 259 -25.08 -23.17 -18.34
CA LYS A 259 -25.82 -23.57 -19.54
C LYS A 259 -25.69 -25.06 -19.80
N GLU A 260 -24.47 -25.57 -19.76
CA GLU A 260 -24.17 -26.98 -20.05
C GLU A 260 -24.82 -27.94 -19.04
N HIS A 261 -24.93 -27.54 -17.78
CA HIS A 261 -25.40 -28.45 -16.71
C HIS A 261 -26.87 -28.26 -16.33
N TYR A 262 -27.48 -27.10 -16.60
CA TYR A 262 -28.81 -26.77 -16.08
C TYR A 262 -29.79 -26.22 -17.12
N SER A 263 -29.37 -25.87 -18.34
CA SER A 263 -30.29 -25.23 -19.30
C SER A 263 -30.98 -26.16 -20.32
N GLU A 264 -30.67 -27.47 -20.33
CA GLU A 264 -31.37 -28.45 -21.18
C GLU A 264 -32.65 -29.05 -20.59
N SER A 265 -33.18 -28.50 -19.49
CA SER A 265 -34.43 -29.02 -18.85
C SER A 265 -35.72 -28.31 -19.28
N SER A 266 -35.70 -27.38 -20.23
CA SER A 266 -36.86 -26.51 -20.55
C SER A 266 -37.51 -26.72 -21.92
N SER A 267 -37.28 -27.86 -22.60
CA SER A 267 -37.84 -28.15 -23.93
C SER A 267 -38.65 -29.44 -24.03
N VAL A 268 -39.34 -29.85 -22.95
CA VAL A 268 -40.43 -30.84 -23.03
C VAL A 268 -41.60 -30.41 -22.15
N ALA A 269 -42.51 -29.62 -22.73
CA ALA A 269 -43.92 -29.50 -22.32
C ALA A 269 -44.76 -29.03 -23.51
#